data_AF-A0A8H5GR18-F1
#
_entry.id   AF-A0A8H5GR18-F1
#
_cell.length_a   1.000
_cell.length_b   1.000
_cell.length_c   1.000
_cell.angle_alpha   90.00
_cell.angle_beta   90.00
_cell.angle_gamma   90.00
#
_symmetry.space_group_name_H-M   'P 1'
#
loop_
_entity.id
_entity.type
_entity.pdbx_description
1 polymer ?
#
loop_
_entity_poly.entity_id
_entity_poly.type
_entity_poly.pdbx_seq_one_letter_code
_entity_poly.pdbx_strand_id
1 'polypeptide(L)'
;MDSEAQNEEQSPSSLISLAVHTTSKILQQYNLQFAFTGAVASHIYGEALSLPERIQILLFSPDPDPWPGTSIDIPKFKETLAQDHPEHFISFPHRRLHFHFHSHSLPYPAPSSLEVVFTAHLSHSPSVPHIHIHTLTIDTINTLPLVPYPILLLHELQTWDSLPAASASALQATRGKSVLHMLSVFRRRTDWEWEHHDDLAMFDARLHTASEARAARFFAAHPSFRKEWQRLGLMPHRRRLEAQTEEEGEGEGLVQLARALTITEKVKNGIVNKSVPFAAPSSSSINNTATLRPAKLSRMQIRRLAARTAVDILAAHGFPCAIFGSMACKLYGNPRVPNDVDILVLPPPPSSSSSSAASSPPASSPPAPPTQESLKLLLLTAAPHHFTLKPARDPAASYRVLWFLPTPNTPPTPHRACKVDVLLPGVMGLPDLSVREGQGQGEGVVWRRAWAGPGPGLGGGLGFGGGLGFGGGLGGGLGGGLGGGPGPGAGAGTGAGAGEQGDGDGMGLLPVLPFHVLLLQKLQAWDDHRRAAEARNALKAPVDVQDLEWMLSVGAGRFLRGGRGGRGRGRDWSWDAVWGDRGVFEVEFERRSRERVFAFCEAEPAWKGVWARLGFVVP
;
A
#
# COMPACT_ATOMS: atom_id res chain seq x y z
N MET A 1 36.29 -7.69 39.51
CA MET A 1 36.97 -8.73 38.72
C MET A 1 36.18 -9.98 39.01
N ASP A 2 35.16 -10.37 38.23
CA ASP A 2 34.99 -10.30 36.79
C ASP A 2 33.52 -10.05 36.42
N SER A 3 33.28 -9.16 35.46
CA SER A 3 31.96 -8.96 34.87
C SER A 3 31.76 -9.98 33.76
N GLU A 4 31.00 -11.05 34.03
CA GLU A 4 30.47 -11.92 32.99
C GLU A 4 29.54 -11.11 32.08
N ALA A 5 30.08 -10.64 30.96
CA ALA A 5 29.29 -10.12 29.86
C ALA A 5 28.44 -11.26 29.29
N GLN A 6 27.15 -11.26 29.61
CA GLN A 6 26.18 -12.13 28.94
C GLN A 6 26.12 -11.73 27.45
N ASN A 7 26.80 -12.51 26.61
CA ASN A 7 26.66 -12.45 25.16
C ASN A 7 25.26 -12.95 24.79
N GLU A 8 24.29 -12.02 24.72
CA GLU A 8 22.95 -12.30 24.22
C GLU A 8 23.02 -12.57 22.71
N GLU A 9 22.95 -13.85 22.35
CA GLU A 9 22.93 -14.32 20.98
C GLU A 9 21.71 -13.73 20.24
N GLN A 10 21.96 -12.99 19.15
CA GLN A 10 20.88 -12.38 18.37
C GLN A 10 19.98 -13.48 17.80
N SER A 11 18.67 -13.39 18.03
CA SER A 11 17.76 -14.42 17.53
C SER A 11 17.78 -14.46 15.99
N PRO A 12 17.79 -15.63 15.36
CA PRO A 12 17.84 -15.76 13.89
C PRO A 12 16.72 -15.01 13.14
N SER A 13 15.55 -14.80 13.75
CA SER A 13 14.46 -13.98 13.20
C SER A 13 14.83 -12.48 13.10
N SER A 14 15.62 -11.99 14.05
CA SER A 14 16.09 -10.60 14.04
C SER A 14 17.08 -10.32 12.91
N LEU A 15 17.92 -11.31 12.56
CA LEU A 15 18.88 -11.22 11.46
C LEU A 15 18.19 -11.14 10.10
N ILE A 16 17.17 -11.97 9.86
CA ILE A 16 16.38 -11.92 8.64
C ILE A 16 15.66 -10.59 8.50
N SER A 17 15.03 -10.11 9.59
CA SER A 17 14.35 -8.81 9.58
C SER A 17 15.31 -7.67 9.24
N LEU A 18 16.53 -7.72 9.79
CA LEU A 18 17.58 -6.75 9.48
C LEU A 18 18.04 -6.84 8.02
N ALA A 19 18.29 -8.04 7.50
CA ALA A 19 18.72 -8.23 6.12
C ALA A 19 17.66 -7.79 5.10
N VAL A 20 16.39 -8.11 5.34
CA VAL A 20 15.25 -7.69 4.51
C VAL A 20 15.11 -6.17 4.52
N HIS A 21 15.16 -5.52 5.70
CA HIS A 21 15.05 -4.06 5.80
C HIS A 21 16.23 -3.33 5.16
N THR A 22 17.44 -3.85 5.37
CA THR A 22 18.67 -3.27 4.80
C THR A 22 18.66 -3.40 3.28
N THR A 23 18.34 -4.58 2.76
CA THR A 23 18.23 -4.80 1.31
C THR A 23 17.14 -3.93 0.70
N SER A 24 16.00 -3.78 1.38
CA SER A 24 14.90 -2.91 0.93
C SER A 24 15.36 -1.46 0.78
N LYS A 25 16.03 -0.90 1.80
CA LYS A 25 16.57 0.46 1.76
C LYS A 25 17.57 0.66 0.64
N ILE A 26 18.47 -0.30 0.45
CA ILE A 26 19.51 -0.22 -0.58
C ILE A 26 18.85 -0.22 -1.95
N LEU A 27 17.92 -1.15 -2.23
CA LEU A 27 17.21 -1.18 -3.52
C LEU A 27 16.42 0.11 -3.80
N GLN A 28 15.85 0.73 -2.77
CA GLN A 28 15.21 2.05 -2.89
C GLN A 28 16.19 3.17 -3.25
N GLN A 29 17.44 3.13 -2.79
CA GLN A 29 18.47 4.12 -3.17
C GLN A 29 18.79 4.09 -4.66
N TYR A 30 18.68 2.92 -5.30
CA TYR A 30 18.85 2.75 -6.75
C TYR A 30 17.57 3.03 -7.54
N ASN A 31 16.50 3.51 -6.89
CA ASN A 31 15.19 3.72 -7.51
C ASN A 31 14.64 2.47 -8.22
N LEU A 32 14.97 1.28 -7.69
CA LEU A 32 14.47 0.03 -8.24
C LEU A 32 13.10 -0.28 -7.63
N GLN A 33 12.17 -0.66 -8.49
CA GLN A 33 10.96 -1.34 -8.02
C GLN A 33 11.30 -2.81 -7.76
N PHE A 34 10.89 -3.32 -6.61
CA PHE A 34 11.14 -4.71 -6.25
C PHE A 34 10.05 -5.24 -5.34
N ALA A 35 10.00 -6.57 -5.20
CA ALA A 35 9.18 -7.23 -4.20
C ALA A 35 9.88 -8.49 -3.68
N PHE A 36 9.78 -8.74 -2.38
CA PHE A 36 10.25 -10.00 -1.79
C PHE A 36 9.34 -11.14 -2.22
N THR A 37 9.95 -12.30 -2.51
CA THR A 37 9.27 -13.53 -2.90
C THR A 37 9.77 -14.74 -2.10
N GLY A 38 9.17 -15.90 -2.34
CA GLY A 38 9.52 -17.18 -1.75
C GLY A 38 9.44 -17.18 -0.23
N ALA A 39 10.41 -17.85 0.41
CA ALA A 39 10.39 -18.11 1.86
C ALA A 39 10.36 -16.84 2.72
N VAL A 40 10.96 -15.74 2.28
CA VAL A 40 10.89 -14.45 2.99
C VAL A 40 9.48 -13.88 2.94
N ALA A 41 8.87 -13.87 1.76
CA ALA A 41 7.50 -13.37 1.63
C ALA A 41 6.54 -14.25 2.44
N SER A 42 6.64 -15.58 2.33
CA SER A 42 5.87 -16.52 3.16
C SER A 42 6.10 -16.28 4.66
N HIS A 43 7.33 -16.04 5.10
CA HIS A 43 7.61 -15.71 6.51
C HIS A 43 6.94 -14.41 6.94
N ILE A 44 6.98 -13.36 6.11
CA ILE A 44 6.35 -12.06 6.40
C ILE A 44 4.82 -12.14 6.38
N TYR A 45 4.23 -12.97 5.52
CA TYR A 45 2.79 -13.29 5.57
C TYR A 45 2.40 -14.12 6.82
N GLY A 46 3.38 -14.56 7.62
CA GLY A 46 3.19 -15.32 8.86
C GLY A 46 3.13 -16.84 8.65
N GLU A 47 3.75 -17.36 7.59
CA GLU A 47 3.49 -18.71 7.05
C GLU A 47 4.70 -19.65 7.07
N ALA A 48 5.91 -19.14 7.25
CA ALA A 48 7.08 -20.01 7.22
C ALA A 48 7.26 -20.72 8.59
N LEU A 49 7.16 -22.06 8.58
CA LEU A 49 7.43 -22.93 9.74
C LEU A 49 8.90 -22.89 10.16
N SER A 50 9.79 -22.48 9.25
CA SER A 50 11.22 -22.29 9.47
C SER A 50 11.63 -20.91 9.01
N LEU A 51 12.75 -20.44 9.52
CA LEU A 51 13.32 -19.18 9.07
C LEU A 51 13.85 -19.31 7.63
N PRO A 52 13.63 -18.32 6.77
CA PRO A 52 14.16 -18.34 5.41
C PRO A 52 15.70 -18.35 5.44
N GLU A 53 16.28 -19.38 4.84
CA GLU A 53 17.74 -19.46 4.59
C GLU A 53 18.17 -18.60 3.40
N ARG A 54 17.18 -18.12 2.62
CA ARG A 54 17.40 -17.38 1.37
C ARG A 54 16.41 -16.24 1.22
N ILE A 55 16.92 -15.04 0.92
CA ILE A 55 16.11 -13.89 0.52
C ILE A 55 15.95 -13.92 -0.99
N GLN A 56 14.72 -14.04 -1.49
CA GLN A 56 14.44 -13.94 -2.91
C GLN A 56 13.78 -12.60 -3.20
N ILE A 57 14.27 -11.91 -4.23
CA ILE A 57 13.79 -10.59 -4.63
C ILE A 57 13.47 -10.61 -6.12
N LEU A 58 12.26 -10.21 -6.47
CA LEU A 58 11.86 -9.87 -7.82
C LEU A 58 12.17 -8.39 -8.05
N LEU A 59 12.96 -8.09 -9.07
CA LEU A 59 13.21 -6.71 -9.53
C LEU A 59 12.29 -6.42 -10.71
N PHE A 60 11.70 -5.23 -10.71
CA PHE A 60 10.81 -4.72 -11.75
C PHE A 60 11.48 -3.54 -12.47
N SER A 61 11.32 -3.47 -13.80
CA SER A 61 11.73 -2.31 -14.59
C SER A 61 10.56 -1.32 -14.65
N PRO A 62 10.74 -0.06 -14.25
CA PRO A 62 9.67 0.93 -14.25
C PRO A 62 9.23 1.37 -15.66
N ASP A 63 10.08 1.21 -16.68
CA ASP A 63 9.82 1.67 -18.04
C ASP A 63 9.38 0.54 -18.99
N PRO A 64 8.27 0.69 -19.73
CA PRO A 64 7.83 -0.25 -20.76
C PRO A 64 8.69 -0.14 -22.05
N ASP A 65 9.31 1.01 -22.28
CA ASP A 65 10.35 1.17 -23.29
C ASP A 65 11.72 1.00 -22.62
N PRO A 66 12.44 -0.10 -22.88
CA PRO A 66 13.74 -0.28 -22.29
C PRO A 66 14.60 0.89 -22.75
N TRP A 67 15.30 1.53 -21.81
CA TRP A 67 16.63 2.05 -22.05
C TRP A 67 17.24 1.29 -23.23
N PRO A 68 17.49 1.91 -24.40
CA PRO A 68 17.90 1.16 -25.57
C PRO A 68 19.25 0.50 -25.26
N GLY A 69 19.21 -0.77 -24.85
CA GLY A 69 20.38 -1.56 -24.48
C GLY A 69 20.63 -1.92 -23.01
N THR A 70 19.78 -1.63 -22.01
CA THR A 70 20.07 -2.08 -20.62
C THR A 70 18.94 -2.88 -19.97
N SER A 71 18.84 -4.15 -20.35
CA SER A 71 18.49 -5.20 -19.37
C SER A 71 19.33 -4.96 -18.11
N ILE A 72 18.72 -4.97 -16.91
CA ILE A 72 19.49 -4.98 -15.67
C ILE A 72 20.43 -6.20 -15.76
N ASP A 73 21.71 -5.95 -16.02
CA ASP A 73 22.74 -6.96 -16.01
C ASP A 73 22.91 -7.39 -14.56
N ILE A 74 22.19 -8.45 -14.17
CA ILE A 74 22.15 -8.90 -12.78
C ILE A 74 23.53 -9.24 -12.23
N PRO A 75 24.43 -9.91 -12.98
CA PRO A 75 25.84 -10.01 -12.61
C PRO A 75 26.47 -8.65 -12.27
N LYS A 76 26.38 -7.67 -13.17
CA LYS A 76 26.96 -6.33 -12.96
C LYS A 76 26.32 -5.61 -11.78
N PHE A 77 25.00 -5.66 -11.65
CA PHE A 77 24.27 -5.05 -10.54
C PHE A 77 24.64 -5.66 -9.19
N LYS A 78 24.84 -6.99 -9.13
CA LYS A 78 25.34 -7.67 -7.92
C LYS A 78 26.75 -7.20 -7.56
N GLU A 79 27.60 -7.05 -8.56
CA GLU A 79 28.96 -6.54 -8.37
C GLU A 79 28.93 -5.10 -7.85
N THR A 80 28.10 -4.23 -8.44
CA THR A 80 27.87 -2.86 -7.94
C THR A 80 27.35 -2.85 -6.51
N LEU A 81 26.34 -3.66 -6.18
CA LEU A 81 25.83 -3.74 -4.80
C LEU A 81 26.89 -4.20 -3.80
N ALA A 82 27.74 -5.16 -4.18
CA ALA A 82 28.83 -5.63 -3.32
C ALA A 82 29.98 -4.62 -3.21
N GLN A 83 30.23 -3.82 -4.24
CA GLN A 83 31.23 -2.76 -4.24
C GLN A 83 30.79 -1.54 -3.42
N ASP A 84 29.52 -1.14 -3.54
CA ASP A 84 28.96 0.05 -2.88
C ASP A 84 28.57 -0.23 -1.42
N HIS A 85 28.27 -1.49 -1.08
CA HIS A 85 27.89 -1.92 0.26
C HIS A 85 28.64 -3.20 0.71
N PRO A 86 29.99 -3.18 0.75
CA PRO A 86 30.81 -4.34 1.08
C PRO A 86 30.61 -4.82 2.53
N GLU A 87 30.10 -3.97 3.42
CA GLU A 87 29.74 -4.31 4.79
C GLU A 87 28.49 -5.20 4.90
N HIS A 88 27.68 -5.24 3.84
CA HIS A 88 26.40 -5.95 3.80
C HIS A 88 26.40 -7.11 2.80
N PHE A 89 27.10 -6.99 1.67
CA PHE A 89 27.04 -7.96 0.59
C PHE A 89 28.42 -8.46 0.15
N ILE A 90 28.51 -9.77 -0.09
CA ILE A 90 29.67 -10.41 -0.73
C ILE A 90 29.20 -11.06 -2.03
N SER A 91 29.83 -10.67 -3.14
CA SER A 91 29.57 -11.24 -4.46
C SER A 91 30.35 -12.54 -4.66
N PHE A 92 29.68 -13.58 -5.15
CA PHE A 92 30.30 -14.84 -5.55
C PHE A 92 30.18 -15.07 -7.06
N PRO A 93 31.12 -15.81 -7.70
CA PRO A 93 31.17 -16.00 -9.15
C PRO A 93 29.93 -16.67 -9.79
N HIS A 94 28.98 -17.16 -9.00
CA HIS A 94 27.86 -17.98 -9.45
C HIS A 94 26.49 -17.40 -9.09
N ARG A 95 26.11 -16.25 -9.68
CA ARG A 95 24.75 -15.65 -9.58
C ARG A 95 24.19 -15.54 -8.14
N ARG A 96 25.00 -15.61 -7.10
CA ARG A 96 24.59 -15.57 -5.68
C ARG A 96 25.25 -14.37 -5.02
N LEU A 97 24.48 -13.63 -4.24
CA LEU A 97 24.99 -12.58 -3.38
C LEU A 97 24.78 -13.04 -1.94
N HIS A 98 25.81 -13.08 -1.11
CA HIS A 98 25.65 -13.46 0.29
C HIS A 98 25.55 -12.20 1.15
N PHE A 99 24.54 -12.15 2.01
CA PHE A 99 24.43 -11.11 3.03
C PHE A 99 25.31 -11.50 4.22
N HIS A 100 26.23 -10.61 4.59
CA HIS A 100 27.14 -10.82 5.71
C HIS A 100 26.70 -10.01 6.92
N PHE A 101 26.71 -10.65 8.09
CA PHE A 101 26.49 -9.98 9.37
C PHE A 101 27.84 -9.80 10.07
N HIS A 102 28.23 -8.55 10.32
CA HIS A 102 29.34 -8.24 11.21
C HIS A 102 28.80 -8.03 12.62
N SER A 103 28.97 -9.03 13.49
CA SER A 103 28.83 -8.82 14.93
C SER A 103 30.17 -8.32 15.47
N HIS A 104 30.28 -7.01 15.72
CA HIS A 104 31.50 -6.40 16.25
C HIS A 104 31.83 -6.79 17.70
N SER A 105 31.03 -7.66 18.33
CA SER A 105 31.11 -7.96 19.77
C SER A 105 31.47 -9.41 20.12
N LEU A 106 31.95 -10.23 19.18
CA LEU A 106 32.38 -11.61 19.49
C LEU A 106 33.85 -11.86 19.08
N PRO A 107 34.71 -12.41 19.96
CA PRO A 107 36.13 -12.67 19.66
C PRO A 107 36.38 -13.78 18.63
N TYR A 108 35.33 -14.42 18.11
CA TYR A 108 35.36 -15.42 17.03
C TYR A 108 34.01 -15.40 16.30
N PRO A 109 33.97 -15.48 14.96
CA PRO A 109 32.78 -16.02 14.32
C PRO A 109 33.10 -17.04 13.22
N ALA A 110 32.30 -18.12 13.18
CA ALA A 110 31.87 -18.61 11.89
C ALA A 110 30.78 -17.64 11.40
N PRO A 111 30.92 -16.97 10.24
CA PRO A 111 29.90 -16.07 9.74
C PRO A 111 28.61 -16.85 9.49
N SER A 112 27.53 -16.49 10.18
CA SER A 112 26.19 -16.84 9.74
C SER A 112 25.95 -16.04 8.45
N SER A 113 25.96 -16.69 7.29
CA SER A 113 25.68 -16.03 6.01
C SER A 113 24.25 -16.34 5.59
N LEU A 114 23.54 -15.32 5.09
CA LEU A 114 22.22 -15.48 4.50
C LEU A 114 22.33 -15.32 2.99
N GLU A 115 21.84 -16.27 2.21
CA GLU A 115 21.95 -16.17 0.75
C GLU A 115 20.88 -15.22 0.21
N VAL A 116 21.28 -14.12 -0.44
CA VAL A 116 20.38 -13.20 -1.14
C VAL A 116 20.43 -13.52 -2.63
N VAL A 117 19.28 -13.91 -3.16
CA VAL A 117 19.14 -14.23 -4.58
C VAL A 117 18.15 -13.31 -5.23
N PHE A 118 18.73 -12.44 -6.04
CA PHE A 118 18.04 -11.65 -7.03
C PHE A 118 17.63 -12.58 -8.17
N THR A 119 16.32 -12.68 -8.37
CA THR A 119 15.72 -13.28 -9.55
C THR A 119 15.16 -12.14 -10.38
N ALA A 120 15.88 -11.74 -11.44
CA ALA A 120 15.29 -10.86 -12.42
C ALA A 120 14.40 -11.67 -13.34
N HIS A 121 13.12 -11.37 -13.34
CA HIS A 121 12.26 -11.73 -14.45
C HIS A 121 12.41 -10.64 -15.51
N LEU A 122 13.41 -10.81 -16.38
CA LEU A 122 13.44 -10.06 -17.63
C LEU A 122 12.30 -10.58 -18.50
N SER A 123 11.41 -9.68 -18.90
CA SER A 123 10.19 -9.95 -19.69
C SER A 123 10.44 -10.54 -21.09
N HIS A 124 11.66 -10.99 -21.41
CA HIS A 124 12.09 -11.33 -22.77
C HIS A 124 12.41 -12.82 -22.98
N SER A 125 12.14 -13.71 -22.01
CA SER A 125 12.29 -15.16 -22.26
C SER A 125 11.07 -15.69 -23.04
N PRO A 126 11.21 -16.16 -24.30
CA PRO A 126 10.09 -16.68 -25.09
C PRO A 126 9.46 -17.97 -24.50
N SER A 127 10.11 -18.59 -23.50
CA SER A 127 9.67 -19.79 -22.80
C SER A 127 8.96 -19.54 -21.47
N VAL A 128 8.90 -18.29 -20.98
CA VAL A 128 8.23 -17.95 -19.72
C VAL A 128 7.08 -17.00 -20.05
N PRO A 129 5.82 -17.37 -19.78
CA PRO A 129 4.68 -16.52 -20.12
C PRO A 129 4.79 -15.17 -19.42
N HIS A 130 4.49 -14.09 -20.16
CA HIS A 130 4.62 -12.72 -19.69
C HIS A 130 3.66 -12.47 -18.54
N ILE A 131 4.19 -12.05 -17.39
CA ILE A 131 3.39 -11.39 -16.37
C ILE A 131 3.34 -9.92 -16.80
N HIS A 132 2.15 -9.36 -17.02
CA HIS A 132 2.01 -7.92 -17.24
C HIS A 132 2.22 -7.22 -15.89
N ILE A 133 3.50 -6.95 -15.58
CA ILE A 133 3.94 -6.47 -14.26
C ILE A 133 3.54 -5.01 -14.01
N HIS A 134 3.31 -4.21 -15.05
CA HIS A 134 2.95 -2.79 -14.87
C HIS A 134 1.61 -2.57 -14.13
N THR A 135 0.77 -3.60 -14.01
CA THR A 135 -0.51 -3.56 -13.25
C THR A 135 -0.44 -4.27 -11.91
N LEU A 136 0.73 -4.79 -11.52
CA LEU A 136 0.88 -5.52 -10.27
C LEU A 136 0.87 -4.55 -9.09
N THR A 137 -0.26 -4.49 -8.39
CA THR A 137 -0.33 -3.83 -7.07
C THR A 137 0.59 -4.60 -6.12
N ILE A 138 1.81 -4.09 -5.90
CA ILE A 138 2.74 -4.67 -4.94
C ILE A 138 2.12 -4.53 -3.55
N ASP A 139 1.93 -5.65 -2.86
CA ASP A 139 1.43 -5.64 -1.48
C ASP A 139 2.52 -5.06 -0.58
N THR A 140 2.21 -4.06 0.24
CA THR A 140 3.17 -3.58 1.25
C THR A 140 2.76 -4.08 2.63
N ILE A 141 3.53 -4.98 3.22
CA ILE A 141 3.39 -5.37 4.63
C ILE A 141 4.59 -4.80 5.39
N ASN A 142 4.33 -4.01 6.44
CA ASN A 142 5.39 -3.34 7.20
C ASN A 142 6.32 -2.48 6.33
N THR A 143 5.80 -1.80 5.30
CA THR A 143 6.58 -1.04 4.29
C THR A 143 7.50 -1.88 3.40
N LEU A 144 7.50 -3.20 3.57
CA LEU A 144 8.23 -4.11 2.71
C LEU A 144 7.36 -4.47 1.51
N PRO A 145 7.85 -4.26 0.28
CA PRO A 145 7.12 -4.66 -0.91
C PRO A 145 7.16 -6.18 -1.02
N LEU A 146 5.99 -6.80 -1.10
CA LEU A 146 5.79 -8.23 -1.23
C LEU A 146 5.07 -8.52 -2.53
N VAL A 147 5.45 -9.65 -3.12
CA VAL A 147 4.69 -10.19 -4.25
C VAL A 147 3.32 -10.57 -3.74
N PRO A 148 2.23 -10.19 -4.42
CA PRO A 148 0.88 -10.54 -4.01
C PRO A 148 0.75 -12.03 -3.72
N TYR A 149 0.02 -12.33 -2.64
CA TYR A 149 -0.10 -13.68 -2.13
C TYR A 149 -0.44 -14.76 -3.18
N PRO A 150 -1.36 -14.53 -4.12
CA PRO A 150 -1.70 -15.52 -5.15
C PRO A 150 -0.54 -15.80 -6.10
N ILE A 151 0.30 -14.81 -6.41
CA ILE A 151 1.50 -15.03 -7.24
C ILE A 151 2.50 -15.89 -6.49
N LEU A 152 2.68 -15.67 -5.18
CA LEU A 152 3.53 -16.53 -4.36
C LEU A 152 3.00 -17.97 -4.37
N LEU A 153 1.69 -18.16 -4.21
CA LEU A 153 1.07 -19.46 -4.26
C LEU A 153 1.25 -20.13 -5.64
N LEU A 154 1.08 -19.38 -6.73
CA LEU A 154 1.31 -19.88 -8.09
C LEU A 154 2.77 -20.22 -8.35
N HIS A 155 3.70 -19.45 -7.80
CA HIS A 155 5.12 -19.74 -7.85
C HIS A 155 5.45 -21.04 -7.10
N GLU A 156 4.93 -21.23 -5.88
CA GLU A 156 5.12 -22.49 -5.15
C GLU A 156 4.42 -23.68 -5.82
N LEU A 157 3.29 -23.44 -6.47
CA LEU A 157 2.61 -24.45 -7.29
C LEU A 157 3.47 -24.83 -8.52
N GLN A 158 4.15 -23.86 -9.14
CA GLN A 158 5.10 -24.10 -10.22
C GLN A 158 6.31 -24.90 -9.76
N THR A 159 6.89 -24.56 -8.60
CA THR A 159 8.06 -25.25 -8.05
C THR A 159 7.71 -26.69 -7.65
N TRP A 160 6.47 -26.94 -7.23
CA TRP A 160 5.95 -28.27 -6.96
C TRP A 160 5.78 -29.11 -8.24
N ASP A 161 5.23 -28.53 -9.31
CA ASP A 161 4.94 -29.23 -10.56
C ASP A 161 6.18 -29.50 -11.43
N SER A 162 7.22 -28.68 -11.29
CA SER A 162 8.46 -28.79 -12.09
C SER A 162 9.48 -29.82 -11.58
N LEU A 163 9.15 -30.59 -10.54
CA LEU A 163 10.04 -31.62 -10.01
C LEU A 163 10.14 -32.84 -10.94
N PRO A 164 11.36 -33.31 -11.27
CA PRO A 164 11.53 -34.50 -12.11
C PRO A 164 10.94 -35.74 -11.44
N ALA A 165 10.30 -36.60 -12.25
CA ALA A 165 9.61 -37.82 -11.78
C ALA A 165 10.52 -38.75 -10.93
N ALA A 166 11.82 -38.78 -11.22
CA ALA A 166 12.81 -39.58 -10.49
C ALA A 166 13.12 -39.07 -9.07
N SER A 167 12.86 -37.79 -8.79
CA SER A 167 13.12 -37.14 -7.49
C SER A 167 11.82 -36.86 -6.71
N ALA A 168 10.68 -37.31 -7.25
CA ALA A 168 9.38 -36.78 -6.94
C ALA A 168 8.92 -37.08 -5.51
N SER A 169 8.98 -38.31 -5.00
CA SER A 169 8.11 -38.63 -3.84
C SER A 169 8.41 -37.82 -2.56
N ALA A 170 9.67 -37.67 -2.16
CA ALA A 170 10.02 -36.99 -0.90
C ALA A 170 10.06 -35.45 -1.04
N LEU A 171 10.64 -34.93 -2.13
CA LEU A 171 10.76 -33.49 -2.33
C LEU A 171 9.42 -32.86 -2.75
N GLN A 172 8.62 -33.58 -3.56
CA GLN A 172 7.27 -33.16 -3.92
C GLN A 172 6.33 -33.21 -2.70
N ALA A 173 6.52 -34.17 -1.79
CA ALA A 173 5.79 -34.17 -0.52
C ALA A 173 6.15 -32.95 0.34
N THR A 174 7.44 -32.60 0.44
CA THR A 174 7.89 -31.42 1.20
C THR A 174 7.40 -30.11 0.58
N ARG A 175 7.51 -29.93 -0.75
CA ARG A 175 6.97 -28.75 -1.44
C ARG A 175 5.44 -28.71 -1.42
N GLY A 176 4.80 -29.88 -1.51
CA GLY A 176 3.36 -30.00 -1.35
C GLY A 176 2.89 -29.48 0.01
N LYS A 177 3.65 -29.73 1.09
CA LYS A 177 3.35 -29.14 2.41
C LYS A 177 3.39 -27.61 2.39
N SER A 178 4.28 -26.99 1.62
CA SER A 178 4.31 -25.52 1.47
C SER A 178 3.04 -25.01 0.79
N VAL A 179 2.65 -25.59 -0.35
CA VAL A 179 1.40 -25.23 -1.05
C VAL A 179 0.17 -25.46 -0.16
N LEU A 180 0.09 -26.59 0.56
CA LEU A 180 -1.00 -26.88 1.51
C LEU A 180 -1.03 -25.89 2.66
N HIS A 181 0.15 -25.53 3.19
CA HIS A 181 0.25 -24.54 4.25
C HIS A 181 -0.27 -23.19 3.77
N MET A 182 0.18 -22.75 2.58
CA MET A 182 -0.29 -21.51 1.97
C MET A 182 -1.82 -21.51 1.76
N LEU A 183 -2.38 -22.58 1.19
CA LEU A 183 -3.83 -22.72 1.05
C LEU A 183 -4.56 -22.73 2.40
N SER A 184 -3.94 -23.27 3.47
CA SER A 184 -4.51 -23.23 4.82
C SER A 184 -4.49 -21.82 5.44
N VAL A 185 -3.48 -21.01 5.12
CA VAL A 185 -3.43 -19.60 5.53
C VAL A 185 -4.46 -18.81 4.75
N PHE A 186 -4.54 -19.02 3.44
CA PHE A 186 -5.60 -18.47 2.59
C PHE A 186 -7.00 -18.81 3.10
N ARG A 187 -7.23 -20.06 3.54
CA ARG A 187 -8.50 -20.50 4.15
C ARG A 187 -8.83 -19.72 5.44
N ARG A 188 -7.83 -19.47 6.29
CA ARG A 188 -8.00 -18.82 7.60
C ARG A 188 -8.19 -17.31 7.48
N ARG A 189 -7.65 -16.70 6.44
CA ARG A 189 -7.86 -15.28 6.14
C ARG A 189 -9.20 -15.09 5.44
N THR A 190 -10.24 -15.00 6.27
CA THR A 190 -11.63 -14.73 5.84
C THR A 190 -11.82 -13.30 5.34
N ASP A 191 -10.85 -12.41 5.59
CA ASP A 191 -10.83 -10.99 5.23
C ASP A 191 -10.27 -10.73 3.83
N TRP A 192 -9.63 -11.72 3.19
CA TRP A 192 -9.41 -11.72 1.75
C TRP A 192 -10.73 -12.01 1.04
N GLU A 193 -11.62 -11.02 1.07
CA GLU A 193 -12.66 -10.87 0.06
C GLU A 193 -11.96 -10.60 -1.28
N TRP A 194 -11.46 -11.69 -1.89
CA TRP A 194 -11.10 -11.78 -3.29
C TRP A 194 -12.39 -11.63 -4.10
N GLU A 195 -13.02 -10.45 -4.03
CA GLU A 195 -14.19 -10.09 -4.84
C GLU A 195 -13.79 -9.78 -6.30
N HIS A 196 -12.49 -9.75 -6.61
CA HIS A 196 -11.97 -9.38 -7.92
C HIS A 196 -11.38 -10.62 -8.60
N HIS A 197 -12.27 -11.37 -9.26
CA HIS A 197 -11.85 -12.37 -10.26
C HIS A 197 -10.92 -11.78 -11.34
N ASP A 198 -10.93 -10.45 -11.50
CA ASP A 198 -10.11 -9.70 -12.44
C ASP A 198 -8.63 -9.58 -12.02
N ASP A 199 -8.26 -9.86 -10.77
CA ASP A 199 -6.84 -9.88 -10.41
C ASP A 199 -6.13 -11.07 -11.06
N LEU A 200 -6.81 -12.15 -11.42
CA LEU A 200 -6.23 -13.17 -12.29
C LEU A 200 -6.06 -12.70 -13.75
N ALA A 201 -6.79 -11.65 -14.17
CA ALA A 201 -6.60 -11.06 -15.49
C ALA A 201 -5.25 -10.33 -15.61
N MET A 202 -4.51 -10.15 -14.50
CA MET A 202 -3.10 -9.72 -14.52
C MET A 202 -2.17 -10.78 -15.12
N PHE A 203 -2.60 -12.05 -15.14
CA PHE A 203 -1.87 -13.12 -15.79
C PHE A 203 -2.25 -13.19 -17.26
N ASP A 204 -1.25 -13.27 -18.14
CA ASP A 204 -1.50 -13.67 -19.53
C ASP A 204 -2.29 -15.00 -19.55
N ALA A 205 -3.18 -15.14 -20.54
CA ALA A 205 -4.06 -16.29 -20.68
C ALA A 205 -3.28 -17.62 -20.62
N ARG A 206 -2.05 -17.67 -21.16
CA ARG A 206 -1.21 -18.86 -21.09
C ARG A 206 -0.78 -19.20 -19.67
N LEU A 207 -0.36 -18.20 -18.89
CA LEU A 207 0.02 -18.40 -17.49
C LEU A 207 -1.19 -18.78 -16.65
N HIS A 208 -2.36 -18.20 -16.93
CA HIS A 208 -3.61 -18.59 -16.29
C HIS A 208 -3.93 -20.07 -16.57
N THR A 209 -4.00 -20.48 -17.83
CA THR A 209 -4.28 -21.88 -18.22
C THR A 209 -3.25 -22.85 -17.66
N ALA A 210 -1.95 -22.51 -17.69
CA ALA A 210 -0.91 -23.34 -17.09
C ALA A 210 -1.08 -23.47 -15.57
N SER A 211 -1.54 -22.40 -14.91
CA SER A 211 -1.80 -22.40 -13.47
C SER A 211 -3.04 -23.20 -13.10
N GLU A 212 -4.13 -23.11 -13.88
CA GLU A 212 -5.30 -23.97 -13.73
C GLU A 212 -4.94 -25.45 -13.88
N ALA A 213 -4.14 -25.79 -14.89
CA ALA A 213 -3.71 -27.18 -15.12
C ALA A 213 -2.87 -27.72 -13.94
N ARG A 214 -1.97 -26.89 -13.39
CA ARG A 214 -1.19 -27.22 -12.20
C ARG A 214 -2.07 -27.36 -10.95
N ALA A 215 -3.01 -26.43 -10.76
CA ALA A 215 -3.94 -26.44 -9.63
C ALA A 215 -4.83 -27.69 -9.69
N ALA A 216 -5.27 -28.10 -10.88
CA ALA A 216 -6.04 -29.32 -11.09
C ALA A 216 -5.24 -30.59 -10.72
N ARG A 217 -3.96 -30.68 -11.12
CA ARG A 217 -3.08 -31.79 -10.72
C ARG A 217 -2.84 -31.83 -9.21
N PHE A 218 -2.57 -30.67 -8.61
CA PHE A 218 -2.40 -30.55 -7.16
C PHE A 218 -3.68 -30.94 -6.41
N PHE A 219 -4.83 -30.47 -6.90
CA PHE A 219 -6.14 -30.79 -6.35
C PHE A 219 -6.45 -32.28 -6.41
N ALA A 220 -6.09 -32.98 -7.49
CA ALA A 220 -6.26 -34.43 -7.59
C ALA A 220 -5.53 -35.18 -6.46
N ALA A 221 -4.36 -34.68 -6.04
CA ALA A 221 -3.63 -35.20 -4.89
C ALA A 221 -4.18 -34.71 -3.53
N HIS A 222 -4.82 -33.53 -3.49
CA HIS A 222 -5.25 -32.86 -2.27
C HIS A 222 -6.67 -32.26 -2.37
N PRO A 223 -7.73 -33.09 -2.41
CA PRO A 223 -9.09 -32.64 -2.70
C PRO A 223 -9.73 -31.79 -1.59
N SER A 224 -9.13 -31.73 -0.40
CA SER A 224 -9.65 -30.96 0.75
C SER A 224 -9.56 -29.44 0.56
N PHE A 225 -8.86 -28.95 -0.48
CA PHE A 225 -8.67 -27.52 -0.76
C PHE A 225 -9.49 -26.99 -1.95
N ARG A 226 -10.58 -27.68 -2.34
CA ARG A 226 -11.42 -27.31 -3.49
C ARG A 226 -11.92 -25.86 -3.44
N LYS A 227 -12.39 -25.43 -2.27
CA LYS A 227 -13.01 -24.11 -2.09
C LYS A 227 -11.99 -22.99 -2.26
N GLU A 228 -10.75 -23.21 -1.82
CA GLU A 228 -9.66 -22.27 -1.93
C GLU A 228 -9.26 -22.07 -3.39
N TRP A 229 -9.10 -23.15 -4.16
CA TRP A 229 -8.81 -23.06 -5.60
C TRP A 229 -9.93 -22.39 -6.40
N GLN A 230 -11.20 -22.63 -6.03
CA GLN A 230 -12.34 -21.94 -6.62
C GLN A 230 -12.35 -20.44 -6.28
N ARG A 231 -12.06 -20.07 -5.03
CA ARG A 231 -11.94 -18.66 -4.62
C ARG A 231 -10.81 -17.93 -5.33
N LEU A 232 -9.70 -18.63 -5.59
CA LEU A 232 -8.59 -18.11 -6.38
C LEU A 232 -8.89 -18.03 -7.88
N GLY A 233 -10.06 -18.50 -8.35
CA GLY A 233 -10.45 -18.54 -9.76
C GLY A 233 -9.67 -19.54 -10.62
N LEU A 234 -8.82 -20.39 -10.04
CA LEU A 234 -8.02 -21.42 -10.72
C LEU A 234 -8.77 -22.75 -10.91
N MET A 235 -10.02 -22.80 -10.45
CA MET A 235 -10.94 -23.89 -10.73
C MET A 235 -12.32 -23.33 -11.09
N PRO A 236 -12.93 -23.77 -12.19
CA PRO A 236 -14.27 -23.33 -12.54
C PRO A 236 -15.27 -23.72 -11.46
N HIS A 237 -16.24 -22.85 -11.19
CA HIS A 237 -17.45 -23.27 -10.52
C HIS A 237 -18.16 -24.32 -11.37
N ARG A 238 -18.67 -25.38 -10.74
CA ARG A 238 -19.39 -26.47 -11.41
C ARG A 238 -20.48 -25.95 -12.37
N ARG A 239 -21.24 -24.94 -11.95
CA ARG A 239 -22.26 -24.27 -12.78
C ARG A 239 -21.71 -23.58 -14.04
N ARG A 240 -20.46 -23.09 -13.99
CA ARG A 240 -19.79 -22.46 -15.13
C ARG A 240 -19.31 -23.51 -16.13
N LEU A 241 -18.79 -24.64 -15.65
CA LEU A 241 -18.45 -25.79 -16.50
C LEU A 241 -19.69 -26.37 -17.18
N GLU A 242 -20.80 -26.50 -16.45
CA GLU A 242 -22.09 -26.98 -16.98
C GLU A 242 -22.65 -26.01 -18.04
N ALA A 243 -22.64 -24.69 -17.78
CA ALA A 243 -23.09 -23.69 -18.77
C ALA A 243 -22.17 -23.60 -20.00
N GLN A 244 -20.84 -23.68 -19.81
CA GLN A 244 -19.88 -23.63 -20.93
C GLN A 244 -19.89 -24.92 -21.75
N THR A 245 -20.18 -26.09 -21.17
CA THR A 245 -20.34 -27.34 -21.95
C THR A 245 -21.66 -27.41 -22.72
N GLU A 246 -22.66 -26.60 -22.34
CA GLU A 246 -23.89 -26.42 -23.11
C GLU A 246 -23.75 -25.39 -24.24
N GLU A 247 -22.94 -24.33 -24.05
CA GLU A 247 -22.67 -23.29 -25.07
C GLU A 247 -21.53 -23.64 -26.04
N GLU A 248 -20.45 -24.28 -25.57
CA GLU A 248 -19.26 -24.61 -26.36
C GLU A 248 -19.26 -26.12 -26.67
N GLY A 249 -19.97 -26.50 -27.73
CA GLY A 249 -19.72 -27.78 -28.37
C GLY A 249 -18.23 -27.85 -28.76
N GLU A 250 -17.48 -28.73 -28.10
CA GLU A 250 -16.09 -29.15 -28.42
C GLU A 250 -14.90 -28.41 -27.73
N GLY A 251 -15.04 -27.97 -26.48
CA GLY A 251 -13.87 -27.62 -25.64
C GLY A 251 -13.21 -28.83 -24.94
N GLU A 252 -12.29 -29.55 -25.58
CA GLU A 252 -11.67 -30.79 -25.04
C GLU A 252 -10.98 -30.63 -23.67
N GLY A 253 -10.36 -29.47 -23.38
CA GLY A 253 -9.62 -29.25 -22.12
C GLY A 253 -10.52 -29.17 -20.88
N LEU A 254 -11.64 -28.45 -20.98
CA LEU A 254 -12.63 -28.31 -19.89
C LEU A 254 -13.44 -29.60 -19.71
N VAL A 255 -13.71 -30.32 -20.80
CA VAL A 255 -14.34 -31.64 -20.76
C VAL A 255 -13.43 -32.68 -20.07
N GLN A 256 -12.12 -32.64 -20.29
CA GLN A 256 -11.17 -33.50 -19.57
C GLN A 256 -11.10 -33.18 -18.08
N LEU A 257 -11.15 -31.90 -17.69
CA LEU A 257 -11.21 -31.48 -16.29
C LEU A 257 -12.53 -31.91 -15.62
N ALA A 258 -13.68 -31.70 -16.29
CA ALA A 258 -14.98 -32.16 -15.82
C ALA A 258 -15.04 -33.69 -15.68
N ARG A 259 -14.46 -34.44 -16.62
CA ARG A 259 -14.32 -35.91 -16.56
C ARG A 259 -13.42 -36.34 -15.41
N ALA A 260 -12.26 -35.70 -15.20
CA ALA A 260 -11.36 -36.01 -14.09
C ALA A 260 -12.03 -35.79 -12.73
N LEU A 261 -12.81 -34.71 -12.57
CA LEU A 261 -13.59 -34.41 -11.37
C LEU A 261 -14.74 -35.40 -11.13
N THR A 262 -15.39 -35.83 -12.22
CA THR A 262 -16.46 -36.85 -12.16
C THR A 262 -15.89 -38.22 -11.81
N ILE A 263 -14.71 -38.57 -12.32
CA ILE A 263 -14.00 -39.82 -12.01
C ILE A 263 -13.57 -39.85 -10.54
N THR A 264 -13.06 -38.75 -9.97
CA THR A 264 -12.65 -38.72 -8.55
C THR A 264 -13.83 -38.89 -7.58
N GLU A 265 -15.00 -38.30 -7.87
CA GLU A 265 -16.23 -38.54 -7.08
C GLU A 265 -16.76 -39.98 -7.26
N LYS A 266 -16.73 -40.52 -8.47
CA LYS A 266 -17.15 -41.90 -8.75
C LYS A 266 -16.23 -42.93 -8.09
N VAL A 267 -14.92 -42.69 -8.05
CA VAL A 267 -13.93 -43.51 -7.32
C VAL A 267 -14.17 -43.44 -5.80
N LYS A 268 -14.46 -42.24 -5.26
CA LYS A 268 -14.83 -42.08 -3.84
C LYS A 268 -16.13 -42.82 -3.48
N ASN A 269 -17.01 -43.00 -4.46
CA ASN A 269 -18.28 -43.73 -4.32
C ASN A 269 -18.21 -45.20 -4.79
N GLY A 270 -17.03 -45.71 -5.16
CA GLY A 270 -16.82 -47.12 -5.52
C GLY A 270 -17.34 -47.54 -6.91
N ILE A 271 -17.55 -46.59 -7.83
CA ILE A 271 -18.21 -46.84 -9.13
C ILE A 271 -17.21 -46.66 -10.29
N VAL A 272 -16.76 -47.79 -10.87
CA VAL A 272 -16.19 -48.00 -12.24
C VAL A 272 -14.68 -48.26 -12.42
N ASN A 273 -14.41 -49.27 -13.27
CA ASN A 273 -13.15 -49.73 -13.89
C ASN A 273 -12.91 -49.18 -15.33
N LYS A 274 -11.63 -48.86 -15.61
CA LYS A 274 -10.80 -48.79 -16.85
C LYS A 274 -11.26 -48.18 -18.22
N SER A 275 -10.39 -47.24 -18.65
CA SER A 275 -9.83 -46.85 -19.98
C SER A 275 -10.68 -46.21 -21.10
N VAL A 276 -10.26 -45.02 -21.56
CA VAL A 276 -10.64 -44.36 -22.85
C VAL A 276 -9.40 -43.65 -23.46
N PRO A 277 -9.21 -43.63 -24.81
CA PRO A 277 -8.01 -43.06 -25.46
C PRO A 277 -8.16 -41.58 -25.86
N PHE A 278 -7.00 -40.94 -26.11
CA PHE A 278 -6.78 -39.50 -26.35
C PHE A 278 -6.60 -39.22 -27.85
N ALA A 279 -7.22 -38.15 -28.39
CA ALA A 279 -6.99 -37.66 -29.75
C ALA A 279 -6.56 -36.17 -29.71
N ALA A 280 -5.87 -35.70 -30.75
CA ALA A 280 -5.21 -34.38 -30.79
C ALA A 280 -6.06 -33.32 -31.54
N PRO A 281 -6.05 -32.05 -31.13
CA PRO A 281 -6.90 -31.01 -31.70
C PRO A 281 -6.26 -30.32 -32.91
N SER A 282 -7.13 -29.86 -33.83
CA SER A 282 -6.78 -29.09 -35.03
C SER A 282 -7.14 -27.61 -34.84
N SER A 283 -6.31 -26.73 -35.41
CA SER A 283 -6.33 -25.28 -35.23
C SER A 283 -7.31 -24.57 -36.17
N SER A 284 -8.25 -23.79 -35.63
CA SER A 284 -8.95 -22.76 -36.40
C SER A 284 -9.00 -21.43 -35.64
N SER A 285 -8.79 -20.36 -36.41
CA SER A 285 -8.48 -18.99 -35.97
C SER A 285 -9.75 -18.16 -35.80
N ILE A 286 -9.97 -17.56 -34.63
CA ILE A 286 -11.09 -16.65 -34.33
C ILE A 286 -10.54 -15.23 -34.14
N ASN A 287 -10.93 -14.31 -35.02
CA ASN A 287 -10.69 -12.87 -34.87
C ASN A 287 -11.92 -12.21 -34.23
N ASN A 288 -11.81 -11.81 -32.96
CA ASN A 288 -12.84 -11.02 -32.26
C ASN A 288 -12.21 -9.78 -31.61
N THR A 289 -12.41 -8.62 -32.21
CA THR A 289 -12.13 -7.30 -31.59
C THR A 289 -13.33 -6.86 -30.77
N ALA A 290 -13.47 -7.39 -29.56
CA ALA A 290 -14.43 -6.89 -28.58
C ALA A 290 -13.87 -5.63 -27.92
N THR A 291 -14.59 -4.50 -28.01
CA THR A 291 -14.28 -3.27 -27.27
C THR A 291 -14.35 -3.56 -25.77
N LEU A 292 -13.19 -3.61 -25.12
CA LEU A 292 -13.08 -3.83 -23.68
C LEU A 292 -13.81 -2.72 -22.92
N ARG A 293 -14.82 -3.10 -22.12
CA ARG A 293 -15.44 -2.16 -21.19
C ARG A 293 -14.40 -1.78 -20.13
N PRO A 294 -14.28 -0.48 -19.77
CA PRO A 294 -13.34 -0.07 -18.74
C PRO A 294 -13.65 -0.80 -17.44
N ALA A 295 -12.60 -1.32 -16.79
CA ALA A 295 -12.71 -2.06 -15.55
C ALA A 295 -13.41 -1.21 -14.48
N LYS A 296 -14.31 -1.84 -13.71
CA LYS A 296 -15.06 -1.16 -12.66
C LYS A 296 -14.13 -0.98 -11.45
N LEU A 297 -13.91 0.27 -11.04
CA LEU A 297 -13.13 0.55 -9.83
C LEU A 297 -13.76 -0.07 -8.58
N SER A 298 -12.91 -0.69 -7.75
CA SER A 298 -13.27 -1.24 -6.46
C SER A 298 -13.69 -0.14 -5.48
N ARG A 299 -14.47 -0.50 -4.45
CA ARG A 299 -14.85 0.45 -3.39
C ARG A 299 -13.60 1.12 -2.80
N MET A 300 -12.58 0.34 -2.47
CA MET A 300 -11.34 0.85 -1.87
C MET A 300 -10.57 1.78 -2.81
N GLN A 301 -10.48 1.44 -4.10
CA GLN A 301 -9.84 2.30 -5.11
C GLN A 301 -10.53 3.67 -5.17
N ILE A 302 -11.86 3.72 -5.12
CA ILE A 302 -12.61 4.98 -5.10
C ILE A 302 -12.30 5.82 -3.85
N ARG A 303 -12.20 5.21 -2.65
CA ARG A 303 -11.86 5.95 -1.42
C ARG A 303 -10.43 6.46 -1.45
N ARG A 304 -9.49 5.65 -1.96
CA ARG A 304 -8.08 6.05 -2.09
C ARG A 304 -7.94 7.21 -3.08
N LEU A 305 -8.63 7.15 -4.21
CA LEU A 305 -8.67 8.22 -5.20
C LEU A 305 -9.29 9.49 -4.62
N ALA A 306 -10.40 9.37 -3.88
CA ALA A 306 -11.05 10.49 -3.19
C ALA A 306 -10.11 11.17 -2.18
N ALA A 307 -9.47 10.38 -1.32
CA ALA A 307 -8.52 10.86 -0.31
C ALA A 307 -7.32 11.56 -0.97
N ARG A 308 -6.74 10.94 -2.01
CA ARG A 308 -5.59 11.50 -2.72
C ARG A 308 -5.93 12.82 -3.40
N THR A 309 -7.00 12.84 -4.18
CA THR A 309 -7.45 14.05 -4.89
C THR A 309 -7.71 15.20 -3.90
N ALA A 310 -8.39 14.93 -2.78
CA ALA A 310 -8.66 15.96 -1.78
C ALA A 310 -7.38 16.45 -1.09
N VAL A 311 -6.48 15.55 -0.70
CA VAL A 311 -5.19 15.89 -0.08
C VAL A 311 -4.33 16.73 -1.02
N ASP A 312 -4.22 16.34 -2.30
CA ASP A 312 -3.40 17.06 -3.29
C ASP A 312 -3.94 18.48 -3.51
N ILE A 313 -5.26 18.65 -3.62
CA ILE A 313 -5.89 19.98 -3.75
C ILE A 313 -5.63 20.83 -2.50
N LEU A 314 -5.84 20.27 -1.29
CA LEU A 314 -5.62 21.01 -0.05
C LEU A 314 -4.15 21.41 0.11
N ALA A 315 -3.23 20.51 -0.20
CA ALA A 315 -1.79 20.76 -0.19
C ALA A 315 -1.41 21.89 -1.15
N ALA A 316 -1.91 21.86 -2.38
CA ALA A 316 -1.66 22.87 -3.41
C ALA A 316 -2.13 24.28 -3.00
N HIS A 317 -3.09 24.38 -2.08
CA HIS A 317 -3.61 25.64 -1.55
C HIS A 317 -3.05 25.99 -0.16
N GLY A 318 -1.98 25.32 0.28
CA GLY A 318 -1.31 25.63 1.55
C GLY A 318 -2.12 25.20 2.78
N PHE A 319 -2.96 24.18 2.66
CA PHE A 319 -3.70 23.58 3.77
C PHE A 319 -3.15 22.18 4.10
N PRO A 320 -2.18 22.06 5.02
CA PRO A 320 -1.74 20.74 5.50
C PRO A 320 -2.93 19.96 6.06
N CYS A 321 -3.01 18.67 5.80
CA CYS A 321 -4.17 17.87 6.22
C CYS A 321 -3.86 16.39 6.46
N ALA A 322 -4.44 15.76 7.47
CA ALA A 322 -4.23 14.34 7.73
C ALA A 322 -5.53 13.53 7.54
N ILE A 323 -5.43 12.37 6.91
CA ILE A 323 -6.48 11.36 6.87
C ILE A 323 -6.67 10.79 8.29
N PHE A 324 -7.91 10.72 8.74
CA PHE A 324 -8.28 10.07 10.01
C PHE A 324 -9.48 9.12 9.79
N GLY A 325 -10.08 8.65 10.88
CA GLY A 325 -11.30 7.83 10.82
C GLY A 325 -11.07 6.45 10.21
N SER A 326 -12.08 5.92 9.51
CA SER A 326 -12.04 4.54 8.99
C SER A 326 -11.00 4.35 7.88
N MET A 327 -10.79 5.36 7.04
CA MET A 327 -9.77 5.35 5.99
C MET A 327 -8.36 5.28 6.60
N ALA A 328 -8.10 6.02 7.69
CA ALA A 328 -6.82 5.94 8.39
C ALA A 328 -6.60 4.55 9.01
N CYS A 329 -7.61 3.94 9.63
CA CYS A 329 -7.50 2.56 10.12
C CYS A 329 -7.10 1.59 9.01
N LYS A 330 -7.74 1.72 7.82
CA LYS A 330 -7.40 0.91 6.65
C LYS A 330 -5.94 1.11 6.21
N LEU A 331 -5.47 2.36 6.20
CA LEU A 331 -4.07 2.68 5.87
C LEU A 331 -3.06 2.15 6.90
N TYR A 332 -3.47 2.00 8.16
CA TYR A 332 -2.68 1.29 9.18
C TYR A 332 -2.73 -0.25 9.04
N GLY A 333 -3.60 -0.78 8.17
CA GLY A 333 -3.71 -2.21 7.88
C GLY A 333 -4.98 -2.88 8.39
N ASN A 334 -5.97 -2.12 8.89
CA ASN A 334 -7.27 -2.69 9.26
C ASN A 334 -7.92 -3.29 7.99
N PRO A 335 -8.38 -4.56 8.01
CA PRO A 335 -8.92 -5.18 6.81
C PRO A 335 -10.20 -4.53 6.30
N ARG A 336 -10.98 -3.89 7.19
CA ARG A 336 -12.29 -3.32 6.86
C ARG A 336 -12.20 -2.22 5.81
N VAL A 337 -13.06 -2.30 4.80
CA VAL A 337 -13.16 -1.25 3.77
C VAL A 337 -13.86 -0.01 4.35
N PRO A 338 -13.28 1.19 4.22
CA PRO A 338 -13.89 2.42 4.72
C PRO A 338 -15.11 2.82 3.89
N ASN A 339 -16.12 3.39 4.54
CA ASN A 339 -17.34 3.85 3.87
C ASN A 339 -17.12 5.23 3.24
N ASP A 340 -16.38 6.07 3.93
CA ASP A 340 -16.10 7.49 3.73
C ASP A 340 -14.61 7.80 3.92
N VAL A 341 -14.23 9.03 3.58
CA VAL A 341 -12.90 9.59 3.80
C VAL A 341 -13.03 10.78 4.72
N ASP A 342 -12.38 10.69 5.88
CA ASP A 342 -12.32 11.78 6.85
C ASP A 342 -10.95 12.48 6.79
N ILE A 343 -10.95 13.80 6.65
CA ILE A 343 -9.75 14.64 6.50
C ILE A 343 -9.75 15.74 7.58
N LEU A 344 -8.70 15.77 8.39
CA LEU A 344 -8.41 16.85 9.33
C LEU A 344 -7.52 17.89 8.63
N VAL A 345 -8.04 19.08 8.39
CA VAL A 345 -7.29 20.19 7.77
C VAL A 345 -6.74 21.09 8.85
N LEU A 346 -5.43 21.33 8.83
CA LEU A 346 -4.72 22.18 9.76
C LEU A 346 -4.61 23.59 9.15
N PRO A 347 -5.32 24.59 9.70
CA PRO A 347 -5.19 25.96 9.21
C PRO A 347 -3.73 26.42 9.31
N PRO A 348 -3.26 27.24 8.36
CA PRO A 348 -1.95 27.87 8.51
C PRO A 348 -1.96 28.71 9.81
N PRO A 349 -0.82 28.75 10.54
CA PRO A 349 -0.72 29.61 11.71
C PRO A 349 -1.03 31.06 11.32
N PRO A 350 -1.70 31.84 12.17
CA PRO A 350 -1.94 33.26 11.90
C PRO A 350 -0.59 33.91 11.64
N SER A 351 -0.39 34.42 10.42
CA SER A 351 0.89 35.00 10.01
C SER A 351 1.31 36.07 11.01
N SER A 352 2.33 35.79 11.81
CA SER A 352 2.85 36.67 12.86
C SER A 352 3.57 37.91 12.30
N SER A 353 3.45 38.18 11.00
CA SER A 353 4.20 39.15 10.23
C SER A 353 3.69 40.59 10.30
N SER A 354 2.79 40.96 11.22
CA SER A 354 2.31 42.36 11.34
C SER A 354 2.89 43.14 12.52
N SER A 355 3.93 42.67 13.19
CA SER A 355 4.57 43.41 14.29
C SER A 355 5.60 44.46 13.84
N SER A 356 5.91 44.59 12.54
CA SER A 356 6.74 45.69 12.06
C SER A 356 5.90 46.95 11.86
N ALA A 357 6.03 47.87 12.82
CA ALA A 357 5.48 49.21 12.80
C ALA A 357 6.02 50.05 11.63
N ALA A 358 5.18 50.39 10.65
CA ALA A 358 5.39 51.55 9.76
C ALA A 358 4.13 51.85 8.92
N SER A 359 3.29 52.73 9.47
CA SER A 359 2.62 53.88 8.79
C SER A 359 1.82 53.71 7.49
N SER A 360 1.55 52.52 6.97
CA SER A 360 0.62 52.36 5.85
C SER A 360 -0.82 52.16 6.36
N PRO A 361 -1.82 52.91 5.85
CA PRO A 361 -3.21 52.76 6.25
C PRO A 361 -3.72 51.34 5.92
N PRO A 362 -4.48 50.71 6.84
CA PRO A 362 -4.94 49.32 6.70
C PRO A 362 -6.00 49.22 5.62
N ALA A 363 -5.57 48.97 4.38
CA ALA A 363 -6.49 48.59 3.32
C ALA A 363 -6.77 47.07 3.42
N SER A 364 -8.01 46.74 3.77
CA SER A 364 -8.63 45.41 3.92
C SER A 364 -8.37 44.66 5.23
N SER A 365 -9.47 44.27 5.89
CA SER A 365 -9.46 43.42 7.09
C SER A 365 -8.75 42.09 6.81
N PRO A 366 -8.06 41.49 7.80
CA PRO A 366 -7.41 40.19 7.61
C PRO A 366 -8.44 39.15 7.14
N PRO A 367 -8.05 38.23 6.24
CA PRO A 367 -8.94 37.19 5.76
C PRO A 367 -9.44 36.35 6.94
N ALA A 368 -10.75 36.09 6.97
CA ALA A 368 -11.36 35.24 7.99
C ALA A 368 -10.74 33.82 7.94
N PRO A 369 -10.62 33.12 9.09
CA PRO A 369 -10.12 31.76 9.11
C PRO A 369 -10.98 30.84 8.23
N PRO A 370 -10.39 29.83 7.58
CA PRO A 370 -11.14 28.93 6.71
C PRO A 370 -12.21 28.19 7.52
N THR A 371 -13.42 28.15 6.99
CA THR A 371 -14.51 27.33 7.52
C THR A 371 -14.54 25.98 6.79
N GLN A 372 -15.17 24.96 7.39
CA GLN A 372 -15.36 23.67 6.71
C GLN A 372 -16.08 23.84 5.37
N GLU A 373 -17.10 24.71 5.28
CA GLU A 373 -17.81 24.96 4.03
C GLU A 373 -16.93 25.65 2.99
N SER A 374 -16.06 26.60 3.40
CA SER A 374 -15.09 27.19 2.47
C SER A 374 -14.08 26.18 1.92
N LEU A 375 -13.65 25.21 2.73
CA LEU A 375 -12.75 24.14 2.28
C LEU A 375 -13.45 23.14 1.36
N LYS A 376 -14.72 22.82 1.61
CA LYS A 376 -15.52 21.99 0.68
C LYS A 376 -15.74 22.71 -0.65
N LEU A 377 -15.98 24.02 -0.63
CA LEU A 377 -16.10 24.83 -1.84
C LEU A 377 -14.78 24.92 -2.61
N LEU A 378 -13.65 24.98 -1.90
CA LEU A 378 -12.33 24.90 -2.52
C LEU A 378 -12.15 23.58 -3.28
N LEU A 379 -12.42 22.43 -2.64
CA LEU A 379 -12.35 21.11 -3.28
C LEU A 379 -13.27 21.02 -4.51
N LEU A 380 -14.50 21.52 -4.38
CA LEU A 380 -15.46 21.61 -5.48
C LEU A 380 -14.97 22.48 -6.63
N THR A 381 -14.39 23.64 -6.34
CA THR A 381 -13.93 24.60 -7.36
C THR A 381 -12.69 24.10 -8.08
N ALA A 382 -11.76 23.45 -7.36
CA ALA A 382 -10.53 22.93 -7.93
C ALA A 382 -10.75 21.68 -8.80
N ALA A 383 -11.73 20.84 -8.48
CA ALA A 383 -12.06 19.65 -9.25
C ALA A 383 -13.59 19.46 -9.40
N PRO A 384 -14.27 20.33 -10.17
CA PRO A 384 -15.73 20.38 -10.26
C PRO A 384 -16.35 19.13 -10.89
N HIS A 385 -15.56 18.38 -11.64
CA HIS A 385 -15.94 17.11 -12.24
C HIS A 385 -15.90 15.94 -11.26
N HIS A 386 -15.14 16.05 -10.18
CA HIS A 386 -14.95 14.99 -9.20
C HIS A 386 -15.73 15.24 -7.91
N PHE A 387 -15.97 16.49 -7.55
CA PHE A 387 -16.66 16.81 -6.31
C PHE A 387 -18.06 17.36 -6.57
N THR A 388 -18.99 17.03 -5.67
CA THR A 388 -20.34 17.60 -5.66
C THR A 388 -20.81 17.83 -4.23
N LEU A 389 -21.61 18.86 -4.03
CA LEU A 389 -22.22 19.20 -2.73
C LEU A 389 -23.69 18.81 -2.74
N LYS A 390 -24.09 17.99 -1.76
CA LYS A 390 -25.48 17.60 -1.53
C LYS A 390 -26.02 18.23 -0.25
N PRO A 391 -27.32 18.59 -0.18
CA PRO A 391 -27.95 18.97 1.08
C PRO A 391 -27.77 17.87 2.14
N ALA A 392 -27.66 18.27 3.41
CA ALA A 392 -27.69 17.33 4.51
C ALA A 392 -29.01 16.54 4.54
N ARG A 393 -28.98 15.36 5.17
CA ARG A 393 -30.19 14.53 5.32
C ARG A 393 -31.24 15.21 6.21
N ASP A 394 -30.77 15.94 7.22
CA ASP A 394 -31.63 16.80 8.02
C ASP A 394 -31.87 18.09 7.23
N PRO A 395 -33.12 18.40 6.83
CA PRO A 395 -33.43 19.62 6.08
C PRO A 395 -33.19 20.90 6.90
N ALA A 396 -33.12 20.82 8.23
CA ALA A 396 -32.80 21.96 9.10
C ALA A 396 -31.30 22.23 9.19
N ALA A 397 -30.45 21.28 8.79
CA ALA A 397 -29.02 21.45 8.83
C ALA A 397 -28.55 22.37 7.69
N SER A 398 -27.80 23.42 8.05
CA SER A 398 -27.27 24.40 7.10
C SER A 398 -26.02 23.94 6.35
N TYR A 399 -25.38 22.85 6.78
CA TYR A 399 -24.17 22.32 6.17
C TYR A 399 -24.47 21.47 4.93
N ARG A 400 -23.49 21.37 4.02
CA ARG A 400 -23.58 20.49 2.85
C ARG A 400 -22.63 19.30 2.98
N VAL A 401 -23.01 18.18 2.38
CA VAL A 401 -22.20 16.95 2.34
C VAL A 401 -21.42 16.90 1.04
N LEU A 402 -20.09 16.81 1.15
CA LEU A 402 -19.19 16.70 0.00
C LEU A 402 -19.09 15.23 -0.43
N TRP A 403 -19.26 14.99 -1.73
CA TRP A 403 -19.16 13.68 -2.36
C TRP A 403 -18.14 13.71 -3.48
N PHE A 404 -17.30 12.67 -3.53
CA PHE A 404 -16.35 12.40 -4.60
C PHE A 404 -16.93 11.38 -5.61
N LEU A 405 -16.73 11.66 -6.90
CA LEU A 405 -17.15 10.88 -8.06
C LEU A 405 -15.91 10.51 -8.88
N PRO A 406 -15.57 9.22 -9.02
CA PRO A 406 -14.36 8.80 -9.72
C PRO A 406 -14.44 9.04 -11.23
N THR A 407 -15.64 9.11 -11.80
CA THR A 407 -15.86 9.34 -13.24
C THR A 407 -16.83 10.51 -13.42
N PRO A 408 -16.39 11.62 -14.04
CA PRO A 408 -17.14 12.89 -14.14
C PRO A 408 -18.56 12.78 -14.70
N ASN A 409 -18.78 11.79 -15.57
CA ASN A 409 -20.00 11.69 -16.37
C ASN A 409 -20.91 10.52 -15.96
N THR A 410 -20.60 9.82 -14.86
CA THR A 410 -21.49 8.76 -14.39
C THR A 410 -22.44 9.30 -13.31
N PRO A 411 -23.75 8.98 -13.39
CA PRO A 411 -24.69 9.37 -12.35
C PRO A 411 -24.23 8.79 -11.01
N PRO A 412 -24.27 9.60 -9.93
CA PRO A 412 -23.76 9.20 -8.63
C PRO A 412 -24.64 8.10 -8.04
N THR A 413 -24.18 6.86 -8.14
CA THR A 413 -24.77 5.76 -7.36
C THR A 413 -24.08 5.67 -6.01
N PRO A 414 -24.78 5.28 -4.92
CA PRO A 414 -24.18 5.15 -3.59
C PRO A 414 -22.92 4.28 -3.55
N HIS A 415 -22.83 3.30 -4.46
CA HIS A 415 -21.69 2.37 -4.55
C HIS A 415 -20.50 2.94 -5.33
N ARG A 416 -20.71 3.97 -6.15
CA ARG A 416 -19.66 4.59 -6.98
C ARG A 416 -19.22 5.96 -6.47
N ALA A 417 -19.87 6.48 -5.43
CA ALA A 417 -19.49 7.73 -4.80
C ALA A 417 -18.81 7.47 -3.45
N CYS A 418 -18.01 8.43 -2.99
CA CYS A 418 -17.40 8.42 -1.68
C CYS A 418 -17.73 9.74 -0.96
N LYS A 419 -18.25 9.65 0.26
CA LYS A 419 -18.43 10.83 1.12
C LYS A 419 -17.06 11.28 1.62
N VAL A 420 -16.80 12.58 1.56
CA VAL A 420 -15.56 13.19 2.05
C VAL A 420 -15.92 14.20 3.14
N ASP A 421 -15.53 13.90 4.38
CA ASP A 421 -15.74 14.78 5.53
C ASP A 421 -14.47 15.59 5.79
N VAL A 422 -14.59 16.91 5.75
CA VAL A 422 -13.49 17.85 5.99
C VAL A 422 -13.71 18.51 7.34
N LEU A 423 -12.82 18.24 8.29
CA LEU A 423 -12.88 18.77 9.64
C LEU A 423 -11.70 19.70 9.94
N LEU A 424 -11.92 20.58 10.91
CA LEU A 424 -10.92 21.48 11.46
C LEU A 424 -10.60 21.06 12.91
N PRO A 425 -9.42 21.42 13.45
CA PRO A 425 -9.11 21.24 14.87
C PRO A 425 -10.21 21.80 15.79
N GLY A 426 -10.35 21.20 16.97
CA GLY A 426 -11.42 21.47 17.93
C GLY A 426 -12.74 20.75 17.62
N VAL A 427 -13.02 20.44 16.35
CA VAL A 427 -14.19 19.66 15.96
C VAL A 427 -14.00 18.22 16.42
N MET A 428 -14.97 17.69 17.17
CA MET A 428 -14.88 16.40 17.87
C MET A 428 -13.70 16.32 18.85
N GLY A 429 -13.16 17.45 19.32
CA GLY A 429 -11.97 17.46 20.19
C GLY A 429 -10.69 17.03 19.48
N LEU A 430 -10.65 17.08 18.14
CA LEU A 430 -9.43 16.80 17.38
C LEU A 430 -8.37 17.86 17.68
N PRO A 431 -7.10 17.48 17.88
CA PRO A 431 -6.07 18.42 18.26
C PRO A 431 -5.59 19.30 17.12
N ASP A 432 -5.13 20.50 17.46
CA ASP A 432 -4.43 21.35 16.51
C ASP A 432 -2.97 20.92 16.40
N LEU A 433 -2.67 20.18 15.33
CA LEU A 433 -1.32 19.68 15.08
C LEU A 433 -0.37 20.76 14.51
N SER A 434 -0.84 21.99 14.27
CA SER A 434 -0.05 23.09 13.70
C SER A 434 0.88 23.79 14.70
N VAL A 435 0.58 23.71 16.01
CA VAL A 435 1.19 24.53 17.09
C VAL A 435 2.70 24.28 17.32
N ARG A 436 3.30 23.26 16.71
CA ARG A 436 4.68 22.81 17.05
C ARG A 436 5.83 23.61 16.42
N GLU A 437 5.58 24.67 15.68
CA GLU A 437 6.64 25.35 14.90
C GLU A 437 7.47 26.39 15.70
N GLY A 438 7.02 26.83 16.88
CA GLY A 438 7.59 28.02 17.55
C GLY A 438 8.39 27.83 18.84
N GLN A 439 8.42 26.63 19.45
CA GLN A 439 9.01 26.44 20.79
C GLN A 439 10.11 25.37 20.82
N GLY A 440 11.36 25.80 20.62
CA GLY A 440 12.57 25.15 21.17
C GLY A 440 13.08 23.87 20.50
N GLN A 441 14.11 24.00 19.66
CA GLN A 441 15.24 23.13 19.24
C GLN A 441 15.28 21.58 19.42
N GLY A 442 14.27 20.88 19.88
CA GLY A 442 14.25 19.42 19.98
C GLY A 442 13.24 18.79 19.03
N GLU A 443 13.67 18.50 17.79
CA GLU A 443 12.97 17.66 16.81
C GLU A 443 11.44 17.80 16.78
N GLY A 444 10.96 18.87 16.14
CA GLY A 444 9.56 19.00 15.76
C GLY A 444 9.08 17.72 15.09
N VAL A 445 8.09 17.06 15.71
CA VAL A 445 7.60 15.74 15.31
C VAL A 445 7.35 15.73 13.80
N VAL A 446 8.08 14.82 13.14
CA VAL A 446 8.17 14.28 11.77
C VAL A 446 7.06 14.60 10.74
N TRP A 447 5.92 15.19 11.11
CA TRP A 447 4.77 15.40 10.25
C TRP A 447 5.12 16.20 8.99
N ARG A 448 5.79 17.37 9.05
CA ARG A 448 6.15 18.11 7.81
C ARG A 448 7.20 17.41 6.94
N ARG A 449 8.06 16.55 7.50
CA ARG A 449 9.08 15.83 6.72
C ARG A 449 8.45 14.82 5.75
N ALA A 450 7.27 14.28 6.07
CA ALA A 450 6.50 13.46 5.14
C ALA A 450 5.88 14.25 3.98
N TRP A 451 5.81 15.59 4.08
CA TRP A 451 5.17 16.48 3.10
C TRP A 451 6.16 17.21 2.18
N ALA A 452 7.41 17.33 2.59
CA ALA A 452 8.46 17.85 1.75
C ALA A 452 8.82 16.80 0.68
N GLY A 453 7.93 16.61 -0.30
CA GLY A 453 8.36 16.15 -1.62
C GLY A 453 9.40 17.12 -2.18
N PRO A 454 10.19 16.72 -3.20
CA PRO A 454 11.14 17.62 -3.83
C PRO A 454 10.36 18.83 -4.36
N GLY A 455 10.45 19.96 -3.65
CA GLY A 455 9.85 21.20 -4.12
C GLY A 455 10.43 21.55 -5.49
N PRO A 456 9.70 22.31 -6.33
CA PRO A 456 10.29 22.87 -7.54
C PRO A 456 11.46 23.74 -7.09
N GLY A 457 12.68 23.25 -7.32
CA GLY A 457 13.88 24.00 -7.01
C GLY A 457 13.82 25.31 -7.78
N LEU A 458 13.59 26.41 -7.06
CA LEU A 458 13.92 27.75 -7.54
C LEU A 458 15.43 27.77 -7.75
N GLY A 459 15.86 27.46 -8.97
CA GLY A 459 17.24 27.60 -9.41
C GLY A 459 17.65 29.05 -9.30
N GLY A 460 18.22 29.43 -8.16
CA GLY A 460 18.96 30.67 -7.99
C GLY A 460 20.25 30.61 -8.79
N GLY A 461 20.17 30.87 -10.09
CA GLY A 461 21.32 31.08 -10.95
C GLY A 461 21.91 32.47 -10.74
N LEU A 462 22.83 32.61 -9.78
CA LEU A 462 23.84 33.66 -9.79
C LEU A 462 24.94 33.24 -10.79
N GLY A 463 24.74 33.57 -12.06
CA GLY A 463 25.73 33.39 -13.13
C GLY A 463 26.37 34.73 -13.48
N PHE A 464 27.61 34.91 -13.04
CA PHE A 464 28.49 36.03 -13.40
C PHE A 464 28.67 36.14 -14.92
N GLY A 465 28.69 37.39 -15.41
CA GLY A 465 29.05 37.71 -16.78
C GLY A 465 30.51 37.36 -17.09
N GLY A 466 30.72 36.83 -18.29
CA GLY A 466 32.01 36.63 -18.91
C GLY A 466 31.80 36.42 -20.40
N GLY A 467 31.98 37.47 -21.19
CA GLY A 467 31.91 37.40 -22.64
C GLY A 467 33.10 36.64 -23.23
N LEU A 468 32.89 36.08 -24.43
CA LEU A 468 33.83 36.02 -25.56
C LEU A 468 33.06 35.38 -26.72
N GLY A 469 32.90 36.15 -27.80
CA GLY A 469 32.24 35.68 -29.01
C GLY A 469 33.16 34.84 -29.89
N PHE A 470 32.56 34.13 -30.86
CA PHE A 470 33.10 33.91 -32.20
C PHE A 470 31.92 33.55 -33.12
N GLY A 471 31.93 34.14 -34.33
CA GLY A 471 30.79 34.17 -35.24
C GLY A 471 30.77 33.10 -36.35
N GLY A 472 29.90 33.38 -37.33
CA GLY A 472 29.63 32.60 -38.54
C GLY A 472 28.20 32.06 -38.49
N GLY A 473 27.28 32.34 -39.40
CA GLY A 473 27.31 33.00 -40.71
C GLY A 473 26.11 32.47 -41.50
N LEU A 474 25.58 33.31 -42.40
CA LEU A 474 24.80 32.97 -43.62
C LEU A 474 23.39 32.37 -43.50
N GLY A 475 22.41 33.09 -44.07
CA GLY A 475 21.11 32.55 -44.48
C GLY A 475 20.06 33.63 -44.69
N GLY A 476 20.02 34.23 -45.89
CA GLY A 476 19.12 35.34 -46.23
C GLY A 476 17.68 34.94 -46.52
N GLY A 477 16.79 35.94 -46.44
CA GLY A 477 15.39 35.83 -46.86
C GLY A 477 14.69 37.20 -46.81
N LEU A 478 14.49 37.78 -47.99
CA LEU A 478 13.82 39.05 -48.29
C LEU A 478 12.34 39.07 -47.87
N GLY A 479 11.86 40.22 -47.38
CA GLY A 479 10.44 40.55 -47.27
C GLY A 479 10.21 41.86 -46.52
N GLY A 480 10.19 42.98 -47.25
CA GLY A 480 9.99 44.33 -46.69
C GLY A 480 8.53 44.64 -46.35
N GLY A 481 8.33 45.52 -45.36
CA GLY A 481 7.04 46.10 -45.02
C GLY A 481 7.17 47.09 -43.86
N LEU A 482 7.12 48.38 -44.20
CA LEU A 482 7.26 49.55 -43.34
C LEU A 482 6.10 49.72 -42.34
N GLY A 483 6.39 50.19 -41.12
CA GLY A 483 5.39 50.72 -40.19
C GLY A 483 5.94 50.90 -38.77
N GLY A 484 6.49 52.07 -38.47
CA GLY A 484 7.05 52.40 -37.16
C GLY A 484 6.02 52.81 -36.11
N GLY A 485 6.34 52.54 -34.85
CA GLY A 485 5.72 53.12 -33.67
C GLY A 485 6.34 52.54 -32.38
N PRO A 486 6.97 53.35 -31.50
CA PRO A 486 7.45 52.88 -30.22
C PRO A 486 6.32 52.97 -29.19
N GLY A 487 5.88 51.83 -28.66
CA GLY A 487 5.00 51.76 -27.50
C GLY A 487 5.52 50.71 -26.51
N PRO A 488 5.71 51.03 -25.22
CA PRO A 488 6.10 50.04 -24.23
C PRO A 488 4.87 49.21 -23.84
N GLY A 489 4.61 48.14 -24.59
CA GLY A 489 3.63 47.12 -24.24
C GLY A 489 4.31 45.99 -23.48
N ALA A 490 4.25 46.02 -22.15
CA ALA A 490 4.57 44.87 -21.31
C ALA A 490 3.44 43.83 -21.44
N GLY A 491 3.55 42.97 -22.46
CA GLY A 491 2.70 41.79 -22.61
C GLY A 491 3.23 40.64 -21.77
N ALA A 492 2.63 40.41 -20.60
CA ALA A 492 2.81 39.17 -19.85
C ALA A 492 2.08 38.05 -20.59
N GLY A 493 2.81 37.29 -21.42
CA GLY A 493 2.32 36.05 -22.00
C GLY A 493 2.29 34.95 -20.95
N THR A 494 1.11 34.64 -20.41
CA THR A 494 0.90 33.41 -19.63
C THR A 494 0.80 32.21 -20.58
N GLY A 495 1.95 31.72 -21.01
CA GLY A 495 2.07 30.40 -21.64
C GLY A 495 2.03 29.32 -20.55
N ALA A 496 0.83 28.84 -20.21
CA ALA A 496 0.67 27.63 -19.41
C ALA A 496 1.03 26.41 -20.28
N GLY A 497 2.31 26.06 -20.31
CA GLY A 497 2.76 24.77 -20.82
C GLY A 497 2.33 23.68 -19.84
N ALA A 498 1.26 22.97 -20.18
CA ALA A 498 0.91 21.71 -19.54
C ALA A 498 1.99 20.68 -19.94
N GLY A 499 3.01 20.53 -19.11
CA GLY A 499 3.93 19.40 -19.19
C GLY A 499 3.20 18.16 -18.69
N GLU A 500 2.97 17.20 -19.57
CA GLU A 500 2.53 15.85 -19.21
C GLU A 500 3.58 15.23 -18.26
N GLN A 501 3.16 15.09 -17.01
CA GLN A 501 3.91 14.47 -15.94
C GLN A 501 3.70 12.96 -16.09
N GLY A 502 4.76 12.22 -16.38
CA GLY A 502 4.68 10.77 -16.65
C GLY A 502 4.02 9.98 -15.51
N ASP A 503 2.99 9.21 -15.87
CA ASP A 503 2.18 8.33 -15.02
C ASP A 503 2.94 7.06 -14.56
N GLY A 504 4.13 7.22 -13.99
CA GLY A 504 4.65 6.19 -13.09
C GLY A 504 3.83 6.26 -11.80
N ASP A 505 3.28 5.14 -11.32
CA ASP A 505 2.29 5.01 -10.20
C ASP A 505 2.82 5.50 -8.83
N GLY A 506 3.26 6.75 -8.79
CA GLY A 506 3.79 7.53 -7.68
C GLY A 506 2.68 7.90 -6.71
N MET A 507 1.94 6.90 -6.25
CA MET A 507 0.99 7.01 -5.16
C MET A 507 1.74 7.30 -3.87
N GLY A 508 2.22 8.54 -3.72
CA GLY A 508 2.83 9.04 -2.51
C GLY A 508 1.92 8.73 -1.32
N LEU A 509 2.54 8.37 -0.19
CA LEU A 509 1.84 8.00 1.03
C LEU A 509 0.86 9.11 1.42
N LEU A 510 -0.40 8.75 1.64
CA LEU A 510 -1.37 9.69 2.19
C LEU A 510 -0.91 10.11 3.59
N PRO A 511 -1.03 11.40 3.96
CA PRO A 511 -0.74 11.85 5.31
C PRO A 511 -1.79 11.24 6.25
N VAL A 512 -1.37 10.44 7.23
CA VAL A 512 -2.29 9.78 8.17
C VAL A 512 -2.09 10.33 9.58
N LEU A 513 -3.19 10.51 10.31
CA LEU A 513 -3.17 10.94 11.70
C LEU A 513 -2.33 9.96 12.55
N PRO A 514 -1.50 10.43 13.50
CA PRO A 514 -0.75 9.55 14.39
C PRO A 514 -1.60 8.46 15.03
N PHE A 515 -1.07 7.24 15.07
CA PHE A 515 -1.81 6.05 15.52
C PHE A 515 -2.44 6.22 16.92
N HIS A 516 -1.72 6.82 17.88
CA HIS A 516 -2.23 7.05 19.23
C HIS A 516 -3.40 8.05 19.26
N VAL A 517 -3.34 9.11 18.46
CA VAL A 517 -4.45 10.07 18.32
C VAL A 517 -5.65 9.40 17.65
N LEU A 518 -5.41 8.61 16.59
CA LEU A 518 -6.46 7.85 15.90
C LEU A 518 -7.14 6.83 16.84
N LEU A 519 -6.37 6.16 17.70
CA LEU A 519 -6.89 5.19 18.67
C LEU A 519 -7.87 5.86 19.64
N LEU A 520 -7.51 7.02 20.19
CA LEU A 520 -8.40 7.77 21.09
C LEU A 520 -9.59 8.40 20.36
N GLN A 521 -9.42 8.78 19.10
CA GLN A 521 -10.52 9.24 18.26
C GLN A 521 -11.55 8.12 18.01
N LYS A 522 -11.10 6.89 17.77
CA LYS A 522 -11.99 5.73 17.62
C LYS A 522 -12.71 5.36 18.91
N LEU A 523 -12.01 5.48 20.03
CA LEU A 523 -12.60 5.29 21.35
C LEU A 523 -13.67 6.35 21.65
N GLN A 524 -13.44 7.59 21.24
CA GLN A 524 -14.44 8.64 21.30
C GLN A 524 -15.66 8.33 20.43
N ALA A 525 -15.45 7.93 19.17
CA ALA A 525 -16.56 7.60 18.27
C ALA A 525 -17.43 6.47 18.84
N TRP A 526 -16.81 5.44 19.43
CA TRP A 526 -17.51 4.37 20.13
C TRP A 526 -18.37 4.90 21.30
N ASP A 527 -17.81 5.75 22.17
CA ASP A 527 -18.54 6.31 23.33
C ASP A 527 -19.69 7.23 22.88
N ASP A 528 -19.46 8.03 21.84
CA ASP A 528 -20.49 8.92 21.27
C ASP A 528 -21.61 8.09 20.63
N HIS A 529 -21.29 7.03 19.87
CA HIS A 529 -22.28 6.16 19.25
C HIS A 529 -23.08 5.36 20.28
N ARG A 530 -22.45 4.75 21.29
CA ARG A 530 -23.20 3.97 22.31
C ARG A 530 -24.16 4.84 23.14
N ARG A 531 -23.88 6.14 23.29
CA ARG A 531 -24.73 7.10 23.99
C ARG A 531 -25.72 7.83 23.07
N ALA A 532 -25.66 7.61 21.76
CA ALA A 532 -26.49 8.34 20.82
C ALA A 532 -27.97 7.99 21.01
N ALA A 533 -28.81 9.02 21.18
CA ALA A 533 -30.26 8.87 21.28
C ALA A 533 -30.88 8.31 19.98
N GLU A 534 -30.28 8.63 18.83
CA GLU A 534 -30.75 8.12 17.54
C GLU A 534 -30.25 6.69 17.29
N ALA A 535 -31.18 5.75 17.13
CA ALA A 535 -30.88 4.33 16.89
C ALA A 535 -29.87 4.09 15.76
N ARG A 536 -29.96 4.84 14.66
CA ARG A 536 -29.03 4.71 13.51
C ARG A 536 -27.56 5.00 13.87
N ASN A 537 -27.33 5.88 14.85
CA ASN A 537 -25.98 6.21 15.31
C ASN A 537 -25.52 5.17 16.33
N ALA A 538 -26.42 4.72 17.22
CA ALA A 538 -26.14 3.62 18.14
C ALA A 538 -25.76 2.31 17.42
N LEU A 539 -26.37 2.03 16.26
CA LEU A 539 -26.04 0.88 15.41
C LEU A 539 -24.60 0.88 14.88
N LYS A 540 -23.86 1.99 15.00
CA LYS A 540 -22.44 2.07 14.60
C LYS A 540 -21.48 1.62 15.69
N ALA A 541 -21.89 1.60 16.96
CA ALA A 541 -21.00 1.25 18.07
C ALA A 541 -20.32 -0.13 17.90
N PRO A 542 -20.99 -1.20 17.42
CA PRO A 542 -20.31 -2.48 17.16
C PRO A 542 -19.20 -2.40 16.11
N VAL A 543 -19.33 -1.49 15.13
CA VAL A 543 -18.29 -1.27 14.11
C VAL A 543 -17.07 -0.59 14.73
N ASP A 544 -17.27 0.35 15.65
CA ASP A 544 -16.15 0.97 16.36
C ASP A 544 -15.46 0.00 17.32
N VAL A 545 -16.20 -0.92 17.94
CA VAL A 545 -15.60 -2.02 18.72
C VAL A 545 -14.66 -2.82 17.82
N GLN A 546 -15.11 -3.30 16.67
CA GLN A 546 -14.25 -4.05 15.73
C GLN A 546 -12.99 -3.27 15.31
N ASP A 547 -13.12 -1.96 15.05
CA ASP A 547 -11.97 -1.11 14.76
C ASP A 547 -11.00 -1.06 15.94
N LEU A 548 -11.50 -0.85 17.17
CA LEU A 548 -10.71 -0.80 18.40
C LEU A 548 -10.03 -2.13 18.72
N GLU A 549 -10.74 -3.25 18.58
CA GLU A 549 -10.19 -4.59 18.77
C GLU A 549 -9.01 -4.86 17.85
N TRP A 550 -9.16 -4.53 16.56
CA TRP A 550 -8.06 -4.65 15.61
C TRP A 550 -6.90 -3.71 15.97
N MET A 551 -7.20 -2.45 16.32
CA MET A 551 -6.17 -1.48 16.70
C MET A 551 -5.41 -1.90 17.96
N LEU A 552 -6.08 -2.50 18.95
CA LEU A 552 -5.46 -2.93 20.20
C LEU A 552 -4.67 -4.24 20.05
N SER A 553 -5.16 -5.20 19.26
CA SER A 553 -4.47 -6.48 19.04
C SER A 553 -3.26 -6.37 18.12
N VAL A 554 -3.43 -5.72 16.97
CA VAL A 554 -2.42 -5.66 15.92
C VAL A 554 -1.71 -4.31 15.92
N GLY A 555 -2.50 -3.23 15.95
CA GLY A 555 -2.00 -1.87 15.76
C GLY A 555 -1.08 -1.40 16.90
N ALA A 556 -1.48 -1.58 18.16
CA ALA A 556 -0.73 -1.10 19.32
C ALA A 556 0.64 -1.78 19.41
N GLY A 557 0.71 -3.09 19.19
CA GLY A 557 1.96 -3.83 19.14
C GLY A 557 2.90 -3.38 18.01
N ARG A 558 2.36 -2.90 16.89
CA ARG A 558 3.14 -2.53 15.70
C ARG A 558 3.57 -1.06 15.71
N PHE A 559 2.64 -0.15 15.98
CA PHE A 559 2.83 1.28 15.76
C PHE A 559 3.22 2.04 17.01
N LEU A 560 2.93 1.51 18.20
CA LEU A 560 3.35 2.13 19.46
C LEU A 560 4.72 1.61 19.92
N ARG A 561 5.12 0.37 19.53
CA ARG A 561 6.43 -0.21 19.91
C ARG A 561 7.63 0.38 19.17
N GLY A 562 7.40 1.02 18.02
CA GLY A 562 8.46 1.47 17.11
C GLY A 562 9.09 2.84 17.42
N GLY A 563 8.54 3.61 18.37
CA GLY A 563 9.06 4.93 18.71
C GLY A 563 10.36 4.87 19.51
N ARG A 564 11.49 5.19 18.85
CA ARG A 564 12.90 5.26 19.32
C ARG A 564 13.68 3.94 19.31
N GLY A 565 14.74 3.89 18.50
CA GLY A 565 15.60 2.72 18.27
C GLY A 565 16.53 2.34 19.42
N GLY A 566 16.09 2.38 20.67
CA GLY A 566 16.86 1.89 21.81
C GLY A 566 16.53 0.43 22.10
N ARG A 567 17.44 -0.49 21.80
CA ARG A 567 17.44 -1.90 22.28
C ARG A 567 17.82 -1.98 23.77
N GLY A 568 17.24 -1.13 24.60
CA GLY A 568 17.46 -1.09 26.05
C GLY A 568 16.21 -1.56 26.79
N ARG A 569 16.41 -2.44 27.78
CA ARG A 569 15.41 -3.06 28.67
C ARG A 569 14.24 -2.13 29.03
N GLY A 570 13.02 -2.70 29.03
CA GLY A 570 11.87 -2.15 29.73
C GLY A 570 11.53 -0.71 29.35
N ARG A 571 11.08 -0.48 28.12
CA ARG A 571 10.53 0.83 27.78
C ARG A 571 9.28 1.06 28.60
N ASP A 572 9.38 2.06 29.45
CA ASP A 572 8.29 2.59 30.23
C ASP A 572 7.22 3.11 29.27
N TRP A 573 6.07 2.44 29.24
CA TRP A 573 4.86 2.92 28.59
C TRP A 573 4.17 3.96 29.47
N SER A 574 4.98 4.74 30.20
CA SER A 574 4.45 5.75 31.09
C SER A 574 3.59 6.69 30.29
N TRP A 575 2.55 7.12 30.97
CA TRP A 575 1.59 8.05 30.42
C TRP A 575 2.28 9.21 29.71
N ASP A 576 3.31 9.75 30.36
CA ASP A 576 4.04 10.93 29.92
C ASP A 576 4.79 10.73 28.60
N ALA A 577 5.21 9.50 28.29
CA ALA A 577 5.98 9.21 27.08
C ALA A 577 5.12 9.16 25.81
N VAL A 578 3.86 8.74 25.90
CA VAL A 578 2.96 8.54 24.74
C VAL A 578 1.79 9.52 24.73
N TRP A 579 1.26 9.83 25.91
CA TRP A 579 0.01 10.59 26.09
C TRP A 579 0.22 11.93 26.78
N GLY A 580 1.39 12.16 27.38
CA GLY A 580 1.73 13.41 28.08
C GLY A 580 2.02 14.60 27.17
N ASP A 581 1.93 14.44 25.84
CA ASP A 581 2.13 15.53 24.89
C ASP A 581 1.00 16.55 24.98
N ARG A 582 1.18 17.58 25.80
CA ARG A 582 0.21 18.67 26.02
C ARG A 582 -0.07 19.48 24.76
N GLY A 583 0.80 19.43 23.75
CA GLY A 583 0.54 20.05 22.46
C GLY A 583 -0.47 19.27 21.61
N VAL A 584 -0.65 17.98 21.89
CA VAL A 584 -1.58 17.08 21.17
C VAL A 584 -2.79 16.75 22.02
N PHE A 585 -2.67 16.67 23.35
CA PHE A 585 -3.75 16.27 24.22
C PHE A 585 -4.05 17.39 25.22
N GLU A 586 -5.11 18.15 24.91
CA GLU A 586 -5.70 19.07 25.87
C GLU A 586 -6.12 18.32 27.14
N VAL A 587 -6.02 18.97 28.31
CA VAL A 587 -6.34 18.38 29.62
C VAL A 587 -7.73 17.75 29.63
N GLU A 588 -8.72 18.41 29.02
CA GLU A 588 -10.08 17.89 28.96
C GLU A 588 -10.21 16.67 28.03
N PHE A 589 -9.51 16.68 26.89
CA PHE A 589 -9.46 15.51 26.00
C PHE A 589 -8.79 14.32 26.69
N GLU A 590 -7.73 14.57 27.46
CA GLU A 590 -7.03 13.57 28.26
C GLU A 590 -7.97 12.93 29.29
N ARG A 591 -8.64 13.77 30.10
CA ARG A 591 -9.57 13.34 31.14
C ARG A 591 -10.68 12.48 30.54
N ARG A 592 -11.32 12.94 29.46
CA ARG A 592 -12.37 12.17 28.75
C ARG A 592 -11.84 10.87 28.17
N SER A 593 -10.62 10.85 27.64
CA SER A 593 -10.01 9.63 27.11
C SER A 593 -9.83 8.57 28.20
N ARG A 594 -9.42 8.97 29.42
CA ARG A 594 -9.34 8.05 30.57
C ARG A 594 -10.71 7.48 30.95
N GLU A 595 -11.72 8.34 31.02
CA GLU A 595 -13.10 7.91 31.32
C GLU A 595 -13.66 6.95 30.26
N ARG A 596 -13.37 7.21 28.99
CA ARG A 596 -13.78 6.34 27.89
C ARG A 596 -13.04 5.01 27.92
N VAL A 597 -11.74 4.99 28.25
CA VAL A 597 -11.00 3.72 28.40
C VAL A 597 -11.57 2.91 29.55
N PHE A 598 -11.87 3.56 30.68
CA PHE A 598 -12.51 2.90 31.82
C PHE A 598 -13.83 2.24 31.39
N ALA A 599 -14.72 3.01 30.77
CA ALA A 599 -16.02 2.50 30.36
C ALA A 599 -15.94 1.47 29.21
N PHE A 600 -14.96 1.57 28.31
CA PHE A 600 -14.69 0.56 27.28
C PHE A 600 -14.22 -0.74 27.92
N CYS A 601 -13.34 -0.68 28.91
CA CYS A 601 -12.87 -1.84 29.66
C CYS A 601 -13.98 -2.51 30.49
N GLU A 602 -15.01 -1.77 30.92
CA GLU A 602 -16.20 -2.36 31.54
C GLU A 602 -17.07 -3.11 30.51
N ALA A 603 -17.27 -2.51 29.33
CA ALA A 603 -18.04 -3.12 28.25
C ALA A 603 -17.31 -4.31 27.60
N GLU A 604 -15.99 -4.22 27.47
CA GLU A 604 -15.13 -5.17 26.77
C GLU A 604 -13.94 -5.63 27.64
N PRO A 605 -14.18 -6.45 28.70
CA PRO A 605 -13.15 -6.78 29.71
C PRO A 605 -11.90 -7.48 29.15
N ALA A 606 -12.01 -8.15 28.00
CA ALA A 606 -10.90 -8.82 27.34
C ALA A 606 -9.73 -7.87 27.01
N TRP A 607 -10.01 -6.56 26.87
CA TRP A 607 -9.01 -5.56 26.48
C TRP A 607 -8.39 -4.80 27.66
N LYS A 608 -8.84 -5.03 28.90
CA LYS A 608 -8.29 -4.39 30.12
C LYS A 608 -6.77 -4.47 30.21
N GLY A 609 -6.23 -5.67 30.00
CA GLY A 609 -4.78 -5.91 30.07
C GLY A 609 -3.99 -5.16 28.99
N VAL A 610 -4.58 -4.92 27.82
CA VAL A 610 -3.92 -4.13 26.75
C VAL A 610 -3.89 -2.66 27.13
N TRP A 611 -5.02 -2.08 27.55
CA TRP A 611 -5.09 -0.68 27.96
C TRP A 611 -4.22 -0.37 29.19
N ALA A 612 -4.16 -1.27 30.17
CA ALA A 612 -3.25 -1.14 31.31
C ALA A 612 -1.78 -1.08 30.86
N ARG A 613 -1.38 -1.92 29.90
CA ARG A 613 -0.03 -1.87 29.31
C ARG A 613 0.24 -0.61 28.48
N LEU A 614 -0.80 0.07 28.00
CA LEU A 614 -0.70 1.37 27.35
C LEU A 614 -0.63 2.53 28.36
N GLY A 615 -0.60 2.27 29.67
CA GLY A 615 -0.48 3.28 30.71
C GLY A 615 -1.80 3.84 31.24
N PHE A 616 -2.94 3.28 30.83
CA PHE A 616 -4.25 3.70 31.35
C PHE A 616 -4.58 3.03 32.67
N VAL A 617 -5.26 3.76 33.55
CA VAL A 617 -5.94 3.18 34.72
C VAL A 617 -7.22 2.50 34.23
N VAL A 618 -7.42 1.23 34.58
CA VAL A 618 -8.57 0.39 34.16
C VAL A 618 -9.33 -0.15 35.39
N PRO A 619 -10.61 -0.54 35.25
CA PRO A 619 -11.45 -1.03 36.36
C PRO A 619 -11.04 -2.39 36.93
#